data_AF-A0A945VS60-F1
#
_entry.id   AF-A0A945VS60-F1
#
_cell.length_a   1.000
_cell.length_b   1.000
_cell.length_c   1.000
_cell.angle_alpha   90.00
_cell.angle_beta   90.00
_cell.angle_gamma   90.00
#
_symmetry.space_group_name_H-M   'P 1'
#
loop_
_entity.id
_entity.type
_entity.pdbx_description
1 polymer ?
#
loop_
_entity_poly.entity_id
_entity_poly.type
_entity_poly.pdbx_seq_one_letter_code
_entity_poly.pdbx_strand_id
1 'polypeptide(L)' 'MKSENREKNLIGITMGDPGGIGPEVILEALASPEIRTAANYVIIGSEKVLSDITGNLGIGTGLQLSPIDNTSLNLNRG' A
#
# COMPACT_ATOMS: atom_id res chain seq x y z
N MET A 1 -29.83 -13.98 1.05
CA MET A 1 -29.19 -12.64 1.08
C MET A 1 -27.96 -12.71 0.19
N LYS A 2 -27.94 -12.02 -0.95
CA LYS A 2 -26.72 -11.94 -1.78
C LYS A 2 -25.76 -11.00 -1.08
N SER A 3 -24.60 -11.50 -0.68
CA SER A 3 -23.44 -10.66 -0.39
C SER A 3 -23.07 -9.94 -1.68
N GLU A 4 -23.33 -8.64 -1.78
CA GLU A 4 -22.79 -7.82 -2.87
C GLU A 4 -21.26 -7.80 -2.71
N ASN A 5 -20.54 -8.51 -3.59
CA ASN A 5 -19.09 -8.37 -3.72
C ASN A 5 -18.83 -6.99 -4.35
N ARG A 6 -18.84 -5.92 -3.55
CA ARG A 6 -18.36 -4.63 -4.02
C ARG A 6 -16.85 -4.71 -4.10
N GLU A 7 -16.34 -4.83 -5.32
CA GLU A 7 -14.94 -4.67 -5.66
C GLU A 7 -14.36 -3.46 -4.91
N LYS A 8 -13.32 -3.69 -4.12
CA LYS A 8 -12.67 -2.63 -3.36
C LYS A 8 -12.04 -1.64 -4.34
N ASN A 9 -12.26 -0.35 -4.11
CA ASN A 9 -11.65 0.70 -4.91
C ASN A 9 -10.13 0.57 -4.93
N LEU A 10 -9.52 0.80 -6.09
CA LEU A 10 -8.09 0.90 -6.24
C LEU A 10 -7.66 2.37 -6.05
N ILE A 11 -6.79 2.62 -5.07
CA ILE A 11 -6.31 3.94 -4.71
C ILE A 11 -4.80 4.01 -4.93
N GLY A 12 -4.38 4.88 -5.86
CA GLY A 12 -2.97 5.24 -6.02
C GLY A 12 -2.57 6.30 -4.99
N ILE A 13 -1.48 6.06 -4.27
CA ILE A 13 -0.87 7.00 -3.31
C ILE A 13 0.50 7.36 -3.85
N THR A 14 0.75 8.63 -4.14
CA THR A 14 2.11 9.09 -4.42
C THR A 14 2.89 9.19 -3.11
N MET A 15 4.11 8.66 -3.09
CA MET A 15 4.97 8.67 -1.89
C MET A 15 5.34 10.09 -1.44
N GLY A 16 5.43 11.03 -2.38
CA GLY A 16 5.93 12.37 -2.14
C GLY A 16 7.46 12.42 -2.11
N ASP A 17 8.01 13.36 -1.33
CA ASP A 17 9.46 13.53 -1.15
C ASP A 17 10.05 12.42 -0.27
N PRO A 18 11.04 11.64 -0.76
CA PRO A 18 11.78 10.66 0.04
C PRO A 18 12.40 11.19 1.33
N GLY A 19 12.77 12.48 1.39
CA GLY A 19 13.38 13.10 2.56
C GLY A 19 12.39 13.71 3.55
N GLY A 20 11.10 13.68 3.23
CA GLY A 20 10.01 14.12 4.11
C GLY A 20 9.43 12.97 4.94
N ILE A 21 8.35 13.25 5.67
CA ILE A 21 7.66 12.26 6.53
C ILE A 21 6.55 11.46 5.82
N GLY A 22 6.29 11.77 4.55
CA GLY A 22 5.21 11.15 3.77
C GLY A 22 5.31 9.62 3.70
N PRO A 23 6.48 9.05 3.34
CA PRO A 23 6.69 7.61 3.32
C PRO A 23 6.31 6.90 4.63
N GLU A 24 6.72 7.45 5.79
CA GLU A 24 6.43 6.91 7.12
C GLU A 24 4.94 6.97 7.43
N VAL A 25 4.29 8.11 7.17
CA VAL A 25 2.86 8.30 7.42
C VAL A 25 2.02 7.32 6.61
N ILE A 26 2.39 7.08 5.35
CA ILE A 26 1.70 6.11 4.48
C ILE A 26 1.80 4.70 5.06
N LEU A 27 3.00 4.27 5.46
CA LEU A 27 3.24 2.93 5.99
C LEU A 27 2.54 2.69 7.33
N GLU A 28 2.59 3.67 8.23
CA GLU A 28 1.90 3.63 9.53
C GLU A 28 0.37 3.59 9.36
N ALA A 29 -0.18 4.39 8.45
CA ALA A 29 -1.61 4.34 8.16
C ALA A 29 -2.04 2.96 7.65
N LEU A 30 -1.27 2.36 6.74
CA LEU A 30 -1.55 1.03 6.20
C LEU A 30 -1.26 -0.12 7.18
N ALA A 31 -0.58 0.14 8.30
CA ALA A 31 -0.47 -0.81 9.40
C ALA A 31 -1.81 -1.01 10.13
N SER A 32 -2.70 -0.01 10.13
CA SER A 32 -4.06 -0.13 10.67
C SER A 32 -4.91 -1.13 9.84
N PRO A 33 -5.50 -2.16 10.46
CA PRO A 33 -6.40 -3.09 9.77
C PRO A 33 -7.62 -2.41 9.15
N GLU A 34 -8.15 -1.38 9.81
CA GLU A 34 -9.31 -0.63 9.31
C GLU A 34 -8.97 0.06 7.99
N ILE A 35 -7.85 0.76 7.92
CA ILE A 35 -7.40 1.45 6.72
C ILE A 35 -7.03 0.42 5.65
N ARG A 36 -6.19 -0.57 5.98
CA ARG A 36 -5.73 -1.60 5.03
C ARG A 36 -6.87 -2.38 4.40
N THR A 37 -7.99 -2.56 5.10
CA THR A 37 -9.15 -3.30 4.57
C THR A 37 -10.14 -2.43 3.81
N ALA A 38 -10.06 -1.10 3.91
CA ALA A 38 -11.00 -0.17 3.29
C ALA A 38 -10.88 -0.09 1.75
N ALA A 39 -9.68 -0.31 1.19
CA ALA A 39 -9.43 -0.24 -0.25
C ALA A 39 -8.23 -1.12 -0.65
N ASN A 40 -8.00 -1.24 -1.96
CA ASN A 40 -6.73 -1.75 -2.51
C ASN A 40 -5.81 -0.55 -2.76
N TYR A 41 -4.63 -0.54 -2.14
CA TYR A 41 -3.70 0.59 -2.21
C TYR A 41 -2.48 0.25 -3.08
N VAL A 42 -2.05 1.22 -3.89
CA VAL A 42 -0.80 1.16 -4.66
C VAL A 42 0.02 2.39 -4.33
N ILE A 43 1.20 2.19 -3.75
CA ILE A 43 2.12 3.29 -3.46
C ILE A 43 3.05 3.48 -4.66
N ILE A 44 3.09 4.69 -5.19
CA ILE A 44 3.92 5.09 -6.34
C ILE A 44 5.09 5.89 -5.79
N GLY A 45 6.29 5.30 -5.79
CA GLY A 45 7.48 5.91 -5.21
C GLY A 45 8.71 5.01 -5.28
N SER A 46 9.71 5.31 -4.44
CA SER A 46 10.95 4.55 -4.36
C SER A 46 10.77 3.34 -3.45
N GLU A 47 10.88 2.14 -4.02
CA GLU A 47 10.86 0.88 -3.28
C GLU A 47 11.93 0.84 -2.17
N LYS A 48 13.13 1.36 -2.45
CA LYS A 48 14.22 1.40 -1.48
C LYS A 48 13.85 2.20 -0.23
N VAL A 49 13.25 3.38 -0.41
CA VAL A 49 12.86 4.26 0.71
C VAL A 49 11.82 3.57 1.58
N LEU A 50 10.77 3.02 0.96
CA LEU A 50 9.71 2.32 1.67
C LEU A 50 10.24 1.08 2.41
N SER A 51 11.12 0.31 1.77
CA SER A 51 11.73 -0.89 2.37
C SER A 51 12.63 -0.54 3.56
N ASP A 52 13.48 0.48 3.44
CA ASP A 52 14.37 0.93 4.51
C ASP A 52 13.54 1.38 5.74
N ILE A 53 12.42 2.09 5.52
CA ILE A 53 11.52 2.51 6.60
C ILE A 53 10.82 1.33 7.27
N THR A 54 10.25 0.40 6.50
CA THR A 54 9.58 -0.79 7.08
C THR A 54 10.53 -1.62 7.95
N GLY A 55 11.79 -1.78 7.53
CA GLY A 55 12.82 -2.48 8.31
C GLY A 55 13.18 -1.76 9.60
N ASN A 56 13.27 -0.43 9.58
CA ASN A 56 13.69 0.37 10.73
C ASN A 56 12.58 0.56 11.78
N LEU A 57 11.32 0.68 11.36
CA LEU A 57 10.20 0.95 12.28
C LEU A 57 9.59 -0.34 12.87
N GLY A 58 10.01 -1.52 12.41
CA GLY A 58 9.46 -2.80 12.89
C GLY A 58 7.97 -2.94 12.58
N ILE A 59 7.45 -2.17 11.63
CA ILE A 59 6.05 -2.27 11.22
C ILE A 59 5.90 -3.61 10.53
N GLY A 60 5.24 -4.55 11.19
CA GLY A 60 4.88 -5.85 10.64
C GLY A 60 3.82 -5.70 9.55
N THR A 61 4.17 -5.06 8.44
CA THR A 61 3.24 -4.90 7.35
C THR A 61 3.28 -6.17 6.52
N GLY A 62 2.15 -6.87 6.44
CA GLY A 62 1.84 -7.72 5.29
C GLY A 62 1.69 -6.93 3.99
N LEU A 63 2.38 -5.78 3.85
CA LEU A 63 2.50 -5.05 2.60
C LEU A 63 3.46 -5.85 1.74
N GLN A 64 2.92 -6.37 0.64
CA GLN A 64 3.75 -6.86 -0.43
C GLN A 64 4.15 -5.64 -1.27
N LEU A 65 5.35 -5.12 -1.02
CA LEU A 65 5.95 -4.13 -1.91
C LEU A 65 6.28 -4.86 -3.23
N SER A 66 5.69 -4.40 -4.32
CA SER A 66 5.95 -4.92 -5.67
C SER A 66 6.28 -3.74 -6.57
N PRO A 67 7.37 -3.80 -7.36
CA PRO A 67 7.61 -2.83 -8.42
C PRO A 67 6.37 -2.74 -9.32
N ILE A 68 5.97 -1.53 -9.69
CA ILE A 68 4.86 -1.33 -10.62
C ILE A 68 5.40 -1.59 -12.04
N ASP A 69 5.02 -2.73 -12.60
CA ASP A 69 5.17 -3.09 -14.00
C ASP A 69 3.78 -3.26 -14.67
N ASN A 70 3.78 -3.57 -15.97
CA ASN A 70 2.55 -3.74 -16.75
C ASN A 70 1.67 -4.94 -16.29
N THR A 71 2.12 -5.76 -15.33
CA THR A 71 1.44 -6.96 -14.86
C THR A 71 1.01 -6.91 -13.39
N SER A 72 1.65 -6.05 -12.58
CA SER A 72 1.48 -6.01 -11.11
C SER A 72 0.16 -5.40 -10.64
N LEU A 73 -0.59 -4.76 -11.54
CA LEU A 73 -1.93 -4.23 -11.26
C LEU A 73 -3.06 -5.22 -11.54
N ASN A 74 -2.77 -6.49 -11.85
CA ASN A 74 -3.75 -7.57 -11.82
C ASN A 74 -4.11 -7.92 -10.37
N LEU A 75 -4.67 -6.95 -9.65
CA LEU A 75 -5.45 -7.20 -8.44
C LEU A 75 -6.55 -8.16 -8.86
N ASN A 76 -6.52 -9.38 -8.30
CA ASN A 76 -7.43 -10.47 -8.64
C ASN A 76 -8.87 -9.95 -8.75
N ARG A 77 -9.34 -9.73 -9.99
CA ARG A 77 -10.73 -9.50 -10.33
C ARG A 77 -11.41 -10.88 -10.26
N GLY A 78 -11.77 -11.29 -9.05
CA GLY A 78 -12.36 -12.60 -8.74
C GLY A 78 -13.70 -12.43 -8.05
#